data_AF-A0A4Y2GJK1-F1
#
_entry.id   AF-A0A4Y2GJK1-F1
#
_cell.length_a   1.000
_cell.length_b   1.000
_cell.length_c   1.000
_cell.angle_alpha   90.00
_cell.angle_beta   90.00
_cell.angle_gamma   90.00
#
_symmetry.space_group_name_H-M   'P 1'
#
loop_
_entity.id
_entity.type
_entity.pdbx_description
1 polymer ?
#
loop_
_entity_poly.entity_id
_entity_poly.type
_entity_poly.pdbx_seq_one_letter_code
_entity_poly.pdbx_strand_id
1 'polypeptide(L)'
;MINLPIYISNMLHLENLIDPSVFRRFIQGFFTVRRSAKFSCRISSDMIIEQSLMKSMQTDGGISRGRSTQKSVISKWVHSIHATNTVCEGLEDLANVKMNTTDKYVDASDSRVKRDIEDIKKLLEWFLLHDPFPVVEKIISIASGVVGDEKINCHNALKVGIMSMTKMFVQTFNNIKLKRVDKVLLLLPISSAIKVHDKKVPIDPV
;
A
#
# COMPACT_ATOMS: atom_id res chain seq x y z
N MET A 1 17.18 -12.66 -6.74
CA MET A 1 15.99 -13.36 -7.28
C MET A 1 15.52 -14.34 -6.23
N ILE A 2 14.34 -14.12 -5.63
CA ILE A 2 13.81 -15.00 -4.58
C ILE A 2 13.38 -16.33 -5.23
N ASN A 3 13.91 -17.45 -4.74
CA ASN A 3 13.47 -18.77 -5.18
C ASN A 3 12.10 -19.07 -4.57
N LEU A 4 11.05 -18.76 -5.33
CA LEU A 4 9.66 -18.81 -4.89
C LEU A 4 9.24 -20.19 -4.32
N PRO A 5 9.62 -21.33 -4.93
CA PRO A 5 9.38 -22.65 -4.35
C PRO A 5 9.95 -22.84 -2.93
N ILE A 6 11.21 -22.44 -2.71
CA ILE A 6 11.88 -22.56 -1.40
C ILE A 6 11.21 -21.63 -0.39
N TYR A 7 10.86 -20.41 -0.80
CA TYR A 7 10.16 -19.46 0.05
C TYR A 7 8.80 -20.00 0.52
N ILE A 8 7.99 -20.53 -0.40
CA ILE A 8 6.68 -21.11 -0.07
C ILE A 8 6.84 -22.31 0.87
N SER A 9 7.81 -23.20 0.59
CA SER A 9 8.10 -24.34 1.46
C SER A 9 8.48 -23.91 2.88
N ASN A 10 9.33 -22.89 3.02
CA ASN A 10 9.70 -22.34 4.32
C ASN A 10 8.51 -21.68 5.04
N MET A 11 7.63 -20.99 4.31
CA MET A 11 6.44 -20.37 4.86
C MET A 11 5.42 -21.40 5.36
N LEU A 12 5.29 -22.54 4.68
CA LEU A 12 4.41 -23.65 5.10
C LEU A 12 4.90 -24.31 6.40
N HIS A 13 6.22 -24.35 6.62
CA HIS A 13 6.80 -24.94 7.84
C HIS A 13 7.11 -23.90 8.92
N LEU A 14 6.72 -22.64 8.72
CA LEU A 14 7.11 -21.52 9.58
C LEU A 14 6.69 -21.72 11.04
N GLU A 15 5.50 -22.29 11.28
CA GLU A 15 5.00 -22.58 12.63
C GLU A 15 5.92 -23.50 13.44
N ASN A 16 6.60 -24.43 12.76
CA ASN A 16 7.54 -25.37 13.38
C ASN A 16 8.96 -24.79 13.56
N LEU A 17 9.24 -23.66 12.93
CA LEU A 17 10.57 -23.06 12.87
C LEU A 17 10.76 -21.88 13.84
N ILE A 18 9.66 -21.25 14.28
CA ILE A 18 9.73 -20.05 15.13
C ILE A 18 8.93 -20.23 16.42
N ASP A 19 9.23 -19.39 17.40
CA ASP A 19 8.53 -19.37 18.67
C ASP A 19 7.00 -19.18 18.47
N PRO A 20 6.14 -19.97 19.14
CA PRO A 20 4.69 -19.92 18.94
C PRO A 20 4.06 -18.54 19.19
N SER A 21 4.63 -17.75 20.11
CA SER A 21 4.13 -16.39 20.39
C SER A 21 4.47 -15.42 19.25
N VAL A 22 5.62 -15.60 18.62
CA VAL A 22 6.06 -14.81 17.46
C VAL A 22 5.23 -15.19 16.23
N PHE A 23 5.00 -16.50 16.01
CA PHE A 23 4.15 -16.98 14.92
C PHE A 23 2.73 -16.42 15.02
N ARG A 24 2.12 -16.45 16.21
CA ARG A 24 0.79 -15.88 16.43
C ARG A 24 0.72 -14.40 16.06
N ARG A 25 1.71 -13.61 16.46
CA ARG A 25 1.80 -12.18 16.11
C ARG A 25 2.04 -11.98 14.62
N PHE A 26 2.84 -12.84 13.99
CA PHE A 26 3.08 -12.81 12.56
C PHE A 26 1.79 -13.02 11.76
N ILE A 27 1.00 -14.06 12.07
CA ILE A 27 -0.29 -14.33 11.42
C ILE A 27 -1.31 -13.20 11.64
N GLN A 28 -1.26 -12.53 12.80
CA GLN A 28 -2.07 -11.34 13.08
C GLN A 28 -1.60 -10.08 12.32
N GLY A 29 -0.55 -10.17 11.51
CA GLY A 29 -0.07 -9.09 10.65
C GLY A 29 0.85 -8.09 11.35
N PHE A 30 1.44 -8.43 12.50
CA PHE A 30 2.37 -7.55 13.24
C PHE A 30 3.78 -7.43 12.61
N PHE A 31 3.98 -7.98 11.41
CA PHE A 31 5.22 -7.82 10.63
C PHE A 31 5.18 -6.63 9.65
N THR A 32 4.10 -5.86 9.66
CA THR A 32 3.94 -4.66 8.81
C THR A 32 3.50 -3.46 9.64
N VAL A 33 4.01 -2.29 9.29
CA VAL A 33 3.69 -1.02 9.93
C VAL A 33 3.01 -0.12 8.91
N ARG A 34 2.07 0.72 9.37
CA ARG A 34 1.40 1.73 8.54
C ARG A 34 1.31 3.05 9.30
N ARG A 35 1.57 4.15 8.61
CA ARG A 35 1.40 5.51 9.15
C ARG A 35 -0.05 6.01 9.10
N SER A 36 -0.88 5.40 8.25
CA SER A 36 -2.30 5.76 8.08
C SER A 36 -3.19 4.52 8.07
N ALA A 37 -4.50 4.71 8.24
CA ALA A 37 -5.48 3.61 8.24
C ALA A 37 -5.73 2.98 6.85
N LYS A 38 -5.09 3.50 5.78
CA LYS A 38 -5.25 3.00 4.41
C LYS A 38 -4.73 1.56 4.30
N PHE A 39 -5.51 0.71 3.64
CA PHE A 39 -5.23 -0.73 3.54
C PHE A 39 -3.94 -1.05 2.75
N SER A 40 -3.67 -0.28 1.69
CA SER A 40 -2.52 -0.47 0.78
C SER A 40 -1.20 0.15 1.27
N CYS A 41 -1.14 0.71 2.48
CA CYS A 41 0.04 1.43 3.00
C CYS A 41 0.85 0.62 4.02
N ARG A 42 0.74 -0.71 4.03
CA ARG A 42 1.54 -1.58 4.91
C ARG A 42 2.93 -1.78 4.31
N ILE A 43 3.95 -1.40 5.07
CA ILE A 43 5.36 -1.63 4.75
C ILE A 43 5.90 -2.66 5.76
N SER A 44 6.78 -3.57 5.32
CA SER A 44 7.43 -4.52 6.23
C SER A 44 8.15 -3.79 7.36
N SER A 45 8.01 -4.28 8.60
CA SER A 45 8.74 -3.74 9.75
C SER A 45 10.25 -3.86 9.58
N ASP A 46 10.70 -4.92 8.93
CA ASP A 46 12.12 -5.18 8.64
C ASP A 46 12.70 -4.09 7.73
N MET A 47 11.99 -3.77 6.64
CA MET A 47 12.36 -2.69 5.72
C MET A 47 12.45 -1.33 6.44
N ILE A 48 11.57 -1.07 7.40
CA ILE A 48 11.60 0.18 8.18
C ILE A 48 12.79 0.21 9.14
N ILE A 49 13.08 -0.91 9.81
CA ILE A 49 14.25 -1.03 10.69
C ILE A 49 15.52 -0.85 9.88
N GLU A 50 15.61 -1.49 8.72
CA GLU A 50 16.75 -1.37 7.83
C GLU A 50 16.93 0.07 7.36
N GLN A 51 15.92 0.68 6.76
CA GLN A 51 16.08 2.01 6.17
C GLN A 51 16.20 3.13 7.20
N SER A 52 15.51 3.03 8.35
CA SER A 52 15.40 4.12 9.32
C SER A 52 16.29 3.96 10.55
N LEU A 53 16.54 2.73 11.00
CA LEU A 53 17.23 2.47 12.27
C LEU A 53 18.64 1.95 12.04
N MET A 54 18.88 1.12 11.04
CA MET A 54 20.20 0.54 10.81
C MET A 54 21.25 1.61 10.47
N LYS A 55 20.85 2.78 9.93
CA LYS A 55 21.76 3.92 9.68
C LYS A 55 22.40 4.38 10.98
N SER A 56 21.62 4.57 12.03
CA SER A 56 22.11 5.03 13.33
C SER A 56 22.67 3.90 14.21
N MET A 57 22.29 2.64 13.95
CA MET A 57 22.87 1.48 14.66
C MET A 57 24.34 1.25 14.33
N GLN A 58 24.81 1.67 13.14
CA GLN A 58 26.15 1.36 12.63
C GLN A 58 27.16 2.50 12.80
N THR A 59 26.75 3.65 13.33
CA THR A 59 27.64 4.78 13.64
C THR A 59 28.47 4.54 14.89
N ASP A 60 29.50 5.36 15.11
CA ASP A 60 30.20 5.39 16.39
C ASP A 60 29.26 5.91 17.49
N GLY A 61 28.91 5.00 18.41
CA GLY A 61 27.86 5.21 19.41
C GLY A 61 26.60 4.36 19.18
N GLY A 62 26.48 3.70 18.02
CA GLY A 62 25.44 2.72 17.73
C GLY A 62 25.67 1.38 18.45
N ILE A 63 24.70 0.47 18.31
CA ILE A 63 24.73 -0.86 18.94
C ILE A 63 25.64 -1.85 18.22
N SER A 64 25.89 -1.65 16.92
CA SER A 64 26.54 -2.66 16.07
C SER A 64 28.06 -2.76 16.25
N ARG A 65 28.70 -1.77 16.90
CA ARG A 65 30.16 -1.67 17.07
C ARG A 65 30.65 -2.09 18.47
N GLY A 66 29.99 -3.05 19.10
CA GLY A 66 30.48 -3.68 20.33
C GLY A 66 29.98 -3.07 21.65
N ARG A 67 28.82 -2.41 21.65
CA ARG A 67 28.13 -2.02 22.90
C ARG A 67 27.35 -3.21 23.49
N SER A 68 27.07 -3.13 24.79
CA SER A 68 26.42 -4.20 25.58
C SER A 68 25.16 -4.78 24.91
N THR A 69 25.09 -6.11 24.86
CA THR A 69 23.94 -6.88 24.34
C THR A 69 22.78 -6.99 25.33
N GLN A 70 22.87 -6.35 26.50
CA GLN A 70 21.81 -6.36 27.50
C GLN A 70 20.54 -5.70 26.96
N LYS A 71 19.40 -6.39 27.12
CA LYS A 71 18.08 -5.91 26.66
C LYS A 71 17.72 -4.52 27.18
N SER A 72 18.11 -4.18 28.40
CA SER A 72 17.87 -2.87 29.02
C SER A 72 18.61 -1.74 28.29
N VAL A 73 19.85 -1.99 27.86
CA VAL A 73 20.68 -1.03 27.11
C VAL A 73 20.15 -0.86 25.70
N ILE A 74 19.79 -1.95 25.04
CA ILE A 74 19.18 -1.94 23.70
C ILE A 74 17.87 -1.15 23.72
N SER A 75 17.01 -1.43 24.71
CA SER A 75 15.73 -0.73 24.87
C SER A 75 15.94 0.77 25.06
N LYS A 76 16.85 1.19 25.96
CA LYS A 76 17.16 2.61 26.15
C LYS A 76 17.65 3.27 24.86
N TRP A 77 18.55 2.61 24.13
CA TRP A 77 19.06 3.11 22.86
C TRP A 77 17.94 3.27 21.82
N VAL A 78 17.06 2.28 21.65
CA VAL A 78 15.92 2.34 20.69
C VAL A 78 14.97 3.49 21.02
N HIS A 79 14.72 3.77 22.30
CA HIS A 79 13.85 4.90 22.69
C HIS A 79 14.55 6.25 22.50
N SER A 80 15.84 6.34 22.84
CA SER A 80 16.60 7.60 22.73
C SER A 80 16.91 7.97 21.28
N ILE A 81 17.18 6.97 20.42
CA ILE A 81 17.67 7.23 19.06
C ILE A 81 16.65 7.96 18.19
N HIS A 82 15.36 7.76 18.43
CA HIS A 82 14.32 8.49 17.72
C HIS A 82 14.39 10.00 18.01
N ALA A 83 14.57 10.38 19.28
CA ALA A 83 14.67 11.78 19.67
C ALA A 83 16.02 12.39 19.25
N THR A 84 17.11 11.63 19.35
CA THR A 84 18.44 12.14 19.00
C THR A 84 18.66 12.20 17.49
N ASN A 85 18.05 11.33 16.69
CA ASN A 85 18.16 11.38 15.23
C ASN A 85 17.69 12.73 14.68
N THR A 86 16.55 13.26 15.14
CA THR A 86 16.06 14.57 14.70
C THR A 86 17.05 15.71 15.01
N VAL A 87 17.71 15.64 16.17
CA VAL A 87 18.74 16.62 16.54
C VAL A 87 19.99 16.46 15.69
N CYS A 88 20.41 15.21 15.43
CA CYS A 88 21.54 14.92 14.55
C CYS A 88 21.29 15.39 13.11
N GLU A 89 20.10 15.15 12.56
CA GLU A 89 19.70 15.65 11.23
C GLU A 89 19.74 17.18 11.18
N GLY A 90 19.19 17.86 12.19
CA GLY A 90 19.27 19.33 12.26
C GLY A 90 20.70 19.87 12.38
N LEU A 91 21.60 19.16 13.07
CA LEU A 91 23.02 19.50 13.14
C LEU A 91 23.76 19.23 11.83
N GLU A 92 23.42 18.15 11.13
CA GLU A 92 23.93 17.82 9.78
C GLU A 92 23.56 18.93 8.79
N ASP A 93 22.30 19.37 8.80
CA ASP A 93 21.83 20.47 7.97
C ASP A 93 22.52 21.80 8.33
N LEU A 94 22.66 22.11 9.62
CA LEU A 94 23.33 23.33 10.09
C LEU A 94 24.81 23.37 9.69
N ALA A 95 25.50 22.24 9.82
CA ALA A 95 26.91 22.11 9.46
C ALA A 95 27.13 21.97 7.95
N ASN A 96 26.06 21.80 7.17
CA ASN A 96 26.10 21.42 5.76
C ASN A 96 26.95 20.16 5.51
N VAL A 97 26.86 19.20 6.44
CA VAL A 97 27.55 17.90 6.38
C VAL A 97 26.49 16.82 6.47
N LYS A 98 26.40 15.94 5.48
CA LYS A 98 25.54 14.74 5.56
C LYS A 98 26.35 13.57 6.08
N MET A 99 25.89 12.89 7.13
CA MET A 99 26.37 11.54 7.49
C MET A 99 25.79 10.55 6.48
N ASN A 100 26.34 10.55 5.27
CA ASN A 100 26.14 9.46 4.34
C ASN A 100 27.07 8.35 4.80
N THR A 101 26.57 7.41 5.62
CA THR A 101 27.22 6.10 5.71
C THR A 101 27.19 5.49 4.32
N THR A 102 28.29 5.71 3.61
CA THR A 102 28.57 5.27 2.26
C THR A 102 28.32 3.76 2.18
N ASP A 103 27.64 3.34 1.12
CA ASP A 103 27.41 1.97 0.64
C ASP A 103 26.14 1.19 1.02
N LYS A 104 25.36 1.54 2.06
CA LYS A 104 24.17 0.71 2.42
C LYS A 104 22.79 1.28 2.06
N TYR A 105 22.68 2.57 1.72
CA TYR A 105 21.40 3.23 1.42
C TYR A 105 21.38 3.88 0.03
N VAL A 106 21.87 3.15 -0.98
CA VAL A 106 21.91 3.64 -2.37
C VAL A 106 20.50 3.91 -2.90
N ASP A 107 19.47 3.27 -2.34
CA ASP A 107 18.08 3.44 -2.78
C ASP A 107 17.48 4.80 -2.41
N ALA A 108 17.91 5.41 -1.31
CA ALA A 108 17.44 6.72 -0.85
C ALA A 108 18.41 7.87 -1.22
N SER A 109 19.41 7.61 -2.08
CA SER A 109 20.37 8.64 -2.46
C SER A 109 19.71 9.76 -3.27
N ASP A 110 20.23 10.98 -3.15
CA ASP A 110 19.75 12.15 -3.92
C ASP A 110 19.70 11.85 -5.44
N SER A 111 20.63 11.04 -5.94
CA SER A 111 20.65 10.61 -7.35
C SER A 111 19.51 9.67 -7.75
N ARG A 112 19.09 8.75 -6.85
CA ARG A 112 17.97 7.85 -7.11
C ARG A 112 16.64 8.55 -6.92
N VAL A 113 16.51 9.39 -5.89
CA VAL A 113 15.33 10.27 -5.72
C VAL A 113 15.14 11.13 -6.97
N LYS A 114 16.21 11.72 -7.49
CA LYS A 114 16.16 12.50 -8.73
C LYS A 114 15.72 11.64 -9.92
N ARG A 115 16.23 10.43 -10.05
CA ARG A 115 15.84 9.50 -11.13
C ARG A 115 14.37 9.10 -11.03
N ASP A 116 13.90 8.74 -9.84
CA ASP A 116 12.51 8.37 -9.59
C ASP A 116 11.56 9.53 -9.95
N ILE A 117 11.94 10.77 -9.61
CA ILE A 117 11.20 11.97 -10.03
C ILE A 117 11.14 12.07 -11.55
N GLU A 118 12.26 11.89 -12.26
CA GLU A 118 12.29 11.93 -13.73
C GLU A 118 11.50 10.78 -14.37
N ASP A 119 11.53 9.59 -13.78
CA ASP A 119 10.78 8.43 -14.28
C ASP A 119 9.27 8.59 -14.03
N ILE A 120 8.87 9.17 -12.90
CA ILE A 120 7.48 9.59 -12.64
C ILE A 120 7.03 10.62 -13.69
N LYS A 121 7.87 11.60 -14.03
CA LYS A 121 7.55 12.58 -15.09
C LYS A 121 7.32 11.90 -16.43
N LYS A 122 8.20 10.98 -16.85
CA LYS A 122 8.03 10.22 -18.10
C LYS A 122 6.72 9.42 -18.10
N LEU A 123 6.40 8.79 -16.98
CA LEU A 123 5.16 8.02 -16.84
C LEU A 123 3.93 8.95 -16.95
N LEU A 124 3.98 10.12 -16.32
CA LEU A 124 2.92 11.13 -16.43
C LEU A 124 2.79 11.65 -17.86
N GLU A 125 3.90 12.00 -18.52
CA GLU A 125 3.90 12.41 -19.93
C GLU A 125 3.31 11.31 -20.84
N TRP A 126 3.66 10.05 -20.58
CA TRP A 126 3.10 8.91 -21.31
C TRP A 126 1.58 8.79 -21.12
N PHE A 127 1.07 8.92 -19.89
CA PHE A 127 -0.36 8.90 -19.61
C PHE A 127 -1.11 10.13 -20.14
N LEU A 128 -0.46 11.29 -20.22
CA LEU A 128 -1.04 12.48 -20.84
C LEU A 128 -1.21 12.30 -22.35
N LEU A 129 -0.26 11.62 -22.99
CA LEU A 129 -0.33 11.32 -24.42
C LEU A 129 -1.27 10.13 -24.71
N HIS A 130 -1.30 9.15 -23.81
CA HIS A 130 -2.11 7.94 -23.91
C HIS A 130 -3.07 7.90 -22.71
N ASP A 131 -4.23 8.54 -22.88
CA ASP A 131 -5.28 8.49 -21.87
C ASP A 131 -5.61 7.01 -21.59
N PRO A 132 -5.34 6.51 -20.37
CA PRO A 132 -5.61 5.12 -20.03
C PRO A 132 -7.12 4.84 -19.93
N PHE A 133 -7.95 5.88 -19.85
CA PHE A 133 -9.40 5.81 -19.74
C PHE A 133 -10.08 6.77 -20.72
N PRO A 134 -9.86 6.60 -22.04
CA PRO A 134 -10.46 7.49 -23.04
C PRO A 134 -11.98 7.40 -22.95
N VAL A 135 -12.66 8.48 -23.34
CA VAL A 135 -14.13 8.45 -23.44
C VAL A 135 -14.51 7.47 -24.55
N VAL A 136 -14.94 6.29 -24.13
CA VAL A 136 -15.42 5.22 -25.00
C VAL A 136 -16.93 5.15 -24.97
N GLU A 137 -17.53 4.78 -26.10
CA GLU A 137 -18.98 4.63 -26.23
C GLU A 137 -19.52 3.55 -25.28
N LYS A 138 -18.73 2.50 -25.04
CA LYS A 138 -19.10 1.36 -24.19
C LYS A 138 -17.99 1.05 -23.20
N ILE A 139 -18.38 0.79 -21.96
CA ILE A 139 -17.43 0.43 -20.90
C ILE A 139 -17.20 -1.08 -20.96
N ILE A 140 -15.94 -1.50 -20.90
CA ILE A 140 -15.57 -2.92 -21.02
C ILE A 140 -14.75 -3.33 -19.80
N SER A 141 -15.08 -4.47 -19.21
CA SER A 141 -14.26 -5.11 -18.19
C SER A 141 -13.03 -5.74 -18.85
N ILE A 142 -11.83 -5.26 -18.53
CA ILE A 142 -10.58 -5.84 -19.06
C ILE A 142 -10.38 -7.29 -18.58
N ALA A 143 -10.82 -7.58 -17.35
CA ALA A 143 -10.64 -8.90 -16.74
C ALA A 143 -11.57 -9.97 -17.34
N SER A 144 -12.78 -9.59 -17.75
CA SER A 144 -13.82 -10.54 -18.18
C SER A 144 -14.31 -10.34 -19.61
N GLY A 145 -13.90 -9.26 -20.29
CA GLY A 145 -14.40 -8.88 -21.62
C GLY A 145 -15.85 -8.41 -21.65
N VAL A 146 -16.54 -8.35 -20.50
CA VAL A 146 -17.97 -7.97 -20.44
C VAL A 146 -18.13 -6.50 -20.81
N VAL A 147 -19.03 -6.24 -21.76
CA VAL A 147 -19.42 -4.90 -22.20
C VAL A 147 -20.64 -4.44 -21.42
N GLY A 148 -20.56 -3.26 -20.82
CA GLY A 148 -21.64 -2.64 -20.06
C GLY A 148 -22.76 -2.12 -20.95
N ASP A 149 -23.99 -2.16 -20.43
CA ASP A 149 -25.15 -1.52 -21.04
C ASP A 149 -25.22 -0.02 -20.69
N GLU A 150 -26.18 0.70 -21.29
CA GLU A 150 -26.42 2.14 -21.04
C GLU A 150 -26.78 2.46 -19.58
N LYS A 151 -27.16 1.45 -18.78
CA LYS A 151 -27.53 1.64 -17.37
C LYS A 151 -26.30 1.60 -16.47
N ILE A 152 -25.17 1.05 -16.93
CA ILE A 152 -23.92 1.02 -16.17
C ILE A 152 -23.36 2.43 -16.00
N ASN A 153 -23.13 2.83 -14.75
CA ASN A 153 -22.62 4.15 -14.41
C ASN A 153 -21.35 4.09 -13.53
N CYS A 154 -20.63 2.95 -13.51
CA CYS A 154 -19.43 2.77 -12.68
C CYS A 154 -18.31 3.78 -12.95
N HIS A 155 -18.16 4.24 -14.19
CA HIS A 155 -17.23 5.31 -14.57
C HIS A 155 -17.53 6.64 -13.86
N ASN A 156 -18.79 6.89 -13.48
CA ASN A 156 -19.23 8.09 -12.77
C ASN A 156 -19.27 7.91 -11.24
N ALA A 157 -18.62 6.87 -10.70
CA ALA A 157 -18.72 6.53 -9.28
C ALA A 157 -18.38 7.70 -8.34
N LEU A 158 -17.34 8.48 -8.69
CA LEU A 158 -16.95 9.65 -7.91
C LEU A 158 -18.06 10.71 -7.87
N LYS A 159 -18.63 11.06 -9.03
CA LYS A 159 -19.71 12.06 -9.15
C LYS A 159 -20.95 11.62 -8.38
N VAL A 160 -21.35 10.36 -8.51
CA VAL A 160 -22.49 9.77 -7.79
C VAL A 160 -22.22 9.76 -6.27
N GLY A 161 -21.00 9.41 -5.86
CA GLY A 161 -20.57 9.43 -4.46
C GLY A 161 -20.63 10.82 -3.85
N ILE A 162 -20.08 11.84 -4.54
CA ILE A 162 -20.14 13.24 -4.10
C ILE A 162 -21.59 13.71 -3.96
N MET A 163 -22.44 13.49 -4.98
CA MET A 163 -23.86 13.83 -4.91
C MET A 163 -24.56 13.16 -3.72
N SER A 164 -24.23 11.90 -3.45
CA SER A 164 -24.79 11.16 -2.32
C SER A 164 -24.35 11.74 -0.99
N MET A 165 -23.06 12.08 -0.84
CA MET A 165 -22.55 12.72 0.37
C MET A 165 -23.16 14.11 0.59
N THR A 166 -23.30 14.92 -0.46
CA THR A 166 -23.94 16.25 -0.34
C THR A 166 -25.39 16.14 0.14
N LYS A 167 -26.15 15.15 -0.37
CA LYS A 167 -27.51 14.88 0.12
C LYS A 167 -27.54 14.48 1.60
N MET A 168 -26.53 13.73 2.06
CA MET A 168 -26.41 13.32 3.47
C MET A 168 -26.01 14.49 4.38
N PHE A 169 -25.12 15.37 3.93
CA PHE A 169 -24.64 16.52 4.72
C PHE A 169 -25.77 17.50 5.08
N VAL A 170 -26.77 17.63 4.21
CA VAL A 170 -27.94 18.51 4.43
C VAL A 170 -28.93 17.93 5.45
N GLN A 171 -28.81 16.65 5.82
CA GLN A 171 -29.79 15.93 6.64
C GLN A 171 -29.24 15.53 8.00
N THR A 172 -30.08 15.56 9.03
CA THR A 172 -29.80 14.90 10.31
C THR A 172 -29.77 13.39 10.14
N PHE A 173 -28.94 12.71 10.95
CA PHE A 173 -28.67 11.27 10.83
C PHE A 173 -29.94 10.39 10.75
N ASN A 174 -30.96 10.71 11.54
CA ASN A 174 -32.23 9.96 11.55
C ASN A 174 -33.03 10.05 10.24
N ASN A 175 -32.77 11.06 9.41
CA ASN A 175 -33.48 11.31 8.16
C ASN A 175 -32.76 10.74 6.93
N ILE A 176 -31.51 10.29 7.08
CA ILE A 176 -30.73 9.72 5.99
C ILE A 176 -31.36 8.41 5.53
N LYS A 177 -31.81 8.37 4.27
CA LYS A 177 -32.34 7.15 3.63
C LYS A 177 -31.46 6.77 2.44
N LEU A 178 -30.76 5.65 2.55
CA LEU A 178 -29.96 5.09 1.46
C LEU A 178 -30.83 4.20 0.59
N LYS A 179 -31.00 4.55 -0.69
CA LYS A 179 -31.77 3.74 -1.64
C LYS A 179 -30.83 3.01 -2.58
N ARG A 180 -31.22 1.79 -3.00
CA ARG A 180 -30.46 1.01 -3.98
C ARG A 180 -30.33 1.70 -5.34
N VAL A 181 -31.29 2.54 -5.70
CA VAL A 181 -31.28 3.32 -6.96
C VAL A 181 -30.21 4.42 -6.97
N ASP A 182 -29.80 4.90 -5.80
CA ASP A 182 -28.74 5.91 -5.68
C ASP A 182 -27.33 5.28 -5.70
N LYS A 183 -27.24 3.93 -5.70
CA LYS A 183 -25.97 3.22 -5.75
C LYS A 183 -25.44 3.18 -7.18
N VAL A 184 -24.13 3.30 -7.31
CA VAL A 184 -23.39 3.03 -8.54
C VAL A 184 -23.63 1.58 -9.00
N LEU A 185 -24.04 1.43 -10.25
CA LEU A 185 -24.18 0.16 -10.96
C LEU A 185 -22.82 -0.22 -11.56
N LEU A 186 -22.30 -1.36 -11.08
CA LEU A 186 -21.06 -1.95 -11.55
C LEU A 186 -21.28 -2.68 -12.86
N LEU A 187 -20.21 -2.83 -13.66
CA LEU A 187 -20.15 -3.87 -14.69
C LEU A 187 -20.35 -5.22 -14.00
N LEU A 188 -21.57 -5.73 -14.07
CA LEU A 188 -21.88 -7.06 -13.57
C LEU A 188 -21.01 -8.05 -14.36
N PRO A 189 -20.22 -8.92 -13.71
CA PRO A 189 -19.96 -10.21 -14.29
C PRO A 189 -21.34 -10.88 -14.38
N ILE A 190 -21.95 -10.89 -15.56
CA ILE A 190 -23.20 -11.62 -15.77
C ILE A 190 -22.82 -13.11 -15.78
N SER A 191 -22.54 -13.66 -14.61
CA SER A 191 -22.59 -15.09 -14.38
C SER A 191 -23.94 -15.38 -13.75
N SER A 192 -24.92 -15.78 -14.57
CA SER A 192 -26.06 -16.63 -14.19
C SER A 192 -27.34 -16.40 -14.98
N ALA A 193 -27.41 -15.58 -16.05
CA ALA A 193 -28.49 -15.76 -17.04
C ALA A 193 -28.32 -15.03 -18.39
N ILE A 194 -28.50 -15.77 -19.50
CA ILE A 194 -28.82 -15.25 -20.84
C ILE A 194 -30.33 -15.35 -21.07
N LYS A 195 -30.92 -14.39 -21.79
CA LYS A 195 -32.34 -14.43 -22.18
C LYS A 195 -32.47 -15.19 -23.51
N VAL A 196 -33.10 -16.37 -23.50
CA VAL A 196 -33.44 -17.14 -24.70
C VAL A 196 -34.97 -17.21 -24.79
N HIS A 197 -35.56 -16.69 -25.88
CA HIS A 197 -37.02 -16.64 -26.08
C HIS A 197 -37.79 -16.10 -24.86
N ASP A 198 -37.39 -14.92 -24.38
CA ASP A 198 -37.94 -14.24 -23.18
C ASP A 198 -37.82 -14.96 -21.84
N LYS A 199 -37.23 -16.16 -21.80
CA LYS A 199 -36.89 -16.86 -20.56
C LYS A 199 -35.44 -16.59 -20.18
N LYS A 200 -35.22 -16.24 -18.90
CA LYS A 200 -33.87 -16.14 -18.33
C LYS A 200 -33.34 -17.56 -18.09
N VAL A 201 -32.28 -17.94 -18.80
CA VAL A 201 -31.62 -19.25 -18.70
C VAL A 201 -30.27 -19.07 -18.02
N PRO A 202 -29.98 -19.76 -16.90
CA PRO A 202 -28.74 -19.57 -16.18
C PRO A 202 -27.51 -20.05 -16.94
N ILE A 203 -26.43 -19.27 -16.84
CA ILE A 203 -25.12 -19.61 -17.41
C ILE A 203 -24.22 -20.00 -16.23
N ASP A 204 -23.76 -21.24 -16.24
CA ASP A 204 -22.78 -21.75 -15.29
C ASP A 204 -21.38 -21.43 -15.83
N PRO A 205 -20.59 -20.57 -15.18
CA PRO A 205 -19.20 -20.32 -15.54
C PRO A 205 -18.34 -21.32 -14.78
N VAL A 206 -17.87 -22.35 -15.47
CA VAL A 206 -16.76 -23.20 -14.99
C VAL A 206 -15.55 -22.32 -14.65
#